data_AF-A0A502WQT5-F1
#
_entry.id   AF-A0A502WQT5-F1
#
_cell.length_a   1.000
_cell.length_b   1.000
_cell.length_c   1.000
_cell.angle_alpha   90.00
_cell.angle_beta   90.00
_cell.angle_gamma   90.00
#
_symmetry.space_group_name_H-M   'P 1'
#
loop_
_entity.id
_entity.type
_entity.pdbx_description
1 polymer ?
#
loop_
_entity_poly.entity_id
_entity_poly.type
_entity_poly.pdbx_seq_one_letter_code
_entity_poly.pdbx_strand_id
1 'polypeptide(L)'
;MAVTCLPIAPFGDRPVVVAAGGPSLTLSQIRRIGMARAEDKIRVIAINDAIYPCWFADILHASDKRWWNMHKGVPAFRGLKTSLEITGFHDVRTLKNTGIEGFDDTPGCIRGGCNSGYQAVHLAAQLGARRIVIVAFDFSDDGAKSHWFGPHGPGMDLHSNTENWRKHFRGLTDELARRKIAVVNATIKSTITWLPRINLDTEWS
;
A
#
# COMPACT_ATOMS: atom_id res chain seq x y z
N MET A 1 10.82 27.77 -5.07
CA MET A 1 9.75 27.36 -4.11
C MET A 1 10.15 26.02 -3.54
N ALA A 2 10.25 25.91 -2.21
CA ALA A 2 10.76 24.71 -1.56
C ALA A 2 9.84 23.52 -1.84
N VAL A 3 10.41 22.46 -2.43
CA VAL A 3 9.78 21.15 -2.52
C VAL A 3 9.48 20.73 -1.09
N THR A 4 8.21 20.70 -0.70
CA THR A 4 7.79 20.16 0.59
C THR A 4 8.00 18.65 0.51
N CYS A 5 9.24 18.22 0.72
CA CYS A 5 9.60 16.82 0.92
C CYS A 5 8.63 16.21 1.94
N LEU A 6 8.21 14.98 1.69
CA LEU A 6 7.39 14.22 2.63
C LEU A 6 8.09 14.27 4.01
N PRO A 7 7.40 14.63 5.10
CA PRO A 7 8.02 14.84 6.42
C PRO A 7 8.56 13.55 7.05
N ILE A 8 8.46 12.43 6.34
CA ILE A 8 9.14 11.19 6.70
C ILE A 8 10.53 11.26 6.07
N ALA A 9 11.57 11.11 6.91
CA ALA A 9 12.91 10.83 6.40
C ALA A 9 12.80 9.75 5.33
N PRO A 10 13.38 9.94 4.12
CA PRO A 10 13.28 8.95 3.06
C PRO A 10 13.59 7.59 3.65
N PHE A 11 12.84 6.56 3.27
CA PHE A 11 12.88 5.24 3.90
C PHE A 11 14.31 4.63 3.94
N GLY A 12 15.24 5.24 3.22
CA GLY A 12 16.65 4.91 3.18
C GLY A 12 16.79 3.60 2.44
N ASP A 13 17.75 2.78 2.88
CA ASP A 13 17.97 1.46 2.30
C ASP A 13 17.07 0.38 2.92
N ARG A 14 16.18 0.75 3.85
CA ARG A 14 15.28 -0.20 4.51
C ARG A 14 14.24 -0.72 3.52
N PRO A 15 13.92 -2.03 3.54
CA PRO A 15 12.78 -2.55 2.82
C PRO A 15 11.47 -1.91 3.29
N VAL A 16 10.52 -1.78 2.37
CA VAL A 16 9.19 -1.27 2.65
C VAL A 16 8.17 -2.39 2.54
N VAL A 17 7.44 -2.64 3.62
CA VAL A 17 6.26 -3.51 3.60
C VAL A 17 5.05 -2.67 3.22
N VAL A 18 4.30 -3.13 2.22
CA VAL A 18 2.99 -2.58 1.87
C VAL A 18 1.92 -3.59 2.29
N ALA A 19 1.16 -3.24 3.33
CA ALA A 19 0.12 -4.08 3.92
C ALA A 19 -1.27 -3.63 3.41
N ALA A 20 -1.93 -4.52 2.66
CA ALA A 20 -3.29 -4.33 2.17
C ALA A 20 -4.34 -5.00 3.08
N GLY A 21 -5.62 -4.73 2.79
CA GLY A 21 -6.77 -5.25 3.53
C GLY A 21 -7.36 -6.57 3.00
N GLY A 22 -6.59 -7.37 2.25
CA GLY A 22 -7.07 -8.65 1.72
C GLY A 22 -7.41 -9.66 2.84
N PRO A 23 -8.40 -10.54 2.64
CA PRO A 23 -8.78 -11.59 3.60
C PRO A 23 -7.63 -12.53 4.01
N SER A 24 -6.53 -12.59 3.25
CA SER A 24 -5.38 -13.42 3.61
C SER A 24 -4.45 -12.81 4.67
N LEU A 25 -4.68 -11.57 5.12
CA LEU A 25 -3.91 -10.94 6.19
C LEU A 25 -4.11 -11.69 7.51
N THR A 26 -3.00 -12.13 8.13
CA THR A 26 -3.04 -12.85 9.41
C THR A 26 -2.39 -12.06 10.54
N LEU A 27 -2.83 -12.33 11.79
CA LEU A 27 -2.20 -11.76 13.00
C LEU A 27 -0.71 -12.11 13.12
N SER A 28 -0.30 -13.28 12.62
CA SER A 28 1.12 -13.67 12.59
C SER A 28 1.94 -12.74 11.71
N GLN A 29 1.45 -12.44 10.48
CA GLN A 29 2.12 -11.48 9.59
C GLN A 29 2.15 -10.08 10.22
N ILE A 30 1.03 -9.61 10.78
CA ILE A 30 0.95 -8.31 11.47
C ILE A 30 1.99 -8.21 12.59
N ARG A 31 2.06 -9.24 13.45
CA ARG A 31 3.04 -9.32 14.54
C ARG A 31 4.47 -9.27 14.01
N ARG A 32 4.79 -10.04 12.96
CA ARG A 32 6.14 -10.09 12.39
C ARG A 32 6.55 -8.74 11.79
N ILE A 33 5.65 -8.10 11.05
CA ILE A 33 5.86 -6.75 10.50
C ILE A 33 6.07 -5.75 11.64
N GLY A 34 5.21 -5.78 12.66
CA GLY A 34 5.29 -4.87 13.81
C GLY A 34 6.62 -5.00 14.57
N MET A 35 7.09 -6.23 14.80
CA MET A 35 8.39 -6.48 15.42
C MET A 35 9.55 -5.94 14.57
N ALA A 36 9.58 -6.27 13.27
CA ALA A 36 10.61 -5.77 12.36
C ALA A 36 10.60 -4.24 12.26
N ARG A 37 9.42 -3.62 12.30
CA ARG A 37 9.29 -2.16 12.31
C ARG A 37 9.79 -1.55 13.62
N ALA A 38 9.49 -2.17 14.77
CA ALA A 38 9.97 -1.72 16.07
C ALA A 38 11.49 -1.82 16.21
N GLU A 39 12.11 -2.82 15.57
CA GLU A 39 13.57 -2.99 15.45
C GLU A 39 14.20 -2.08 14.38
N ASP A 40 13.43 -1.16 13.77
CA ASP A 40 13.88 -0.24 12.72
C ASP A 40 14.46 -0.94 11.46
N LYS A 41 14.12 -2.21 11.24
CA LYS A 41 14.59 -2.99 10.08
C LYS A 41 13.85 -2.66 8.79
N ILE A 42 12.59 -2.25 8.90
CA ILE A 42 11.70 -1.99 7.77
C ILE A 42 10.94 -0.68 7.92
N ARG A 43 10.24 -0.29 6.86
CA ARG A 43 9.20 0.75 6.86
C ARG A 43 7.88 0.14 6.41
N VAL A 44 6.76 0.74 6.81
CA VAL A 44 5.44 0.16 6.60
C VAL A 44 4.46 1.18 6.04
N ILE A 45 3.81 0.83 4.93
CA ILE A 45 2.63 1.51 4.40
C ILE A 45 1.42 0.60 4.62
N ALA A 46 0.43 1.07 5.37
CA ALA A 46 -0.85 0.40 5.55
C ALA A 46 -1.92 1.04 4.66
N ILE A 47 -2.73 0.20 4.00
CA ILE A 47 -3.76 0.64 3.06
C ILE A 47 -5.15 0.51 3.68
N ASN A 48 -5.94 1.58 3.62
CA ASN A 48 -7.32 1.63 4.15
C ASN A 48 -7.37 1.02 5.57
N ASP A 49 -8.26 0.07 5.80
CA ASP A 49 -8.51 -0.56 7.12
C ASP A 49 -7.37 -1.47 7.59
N ALA A 50 -6.37 -1.77 6.75
CA ALA A 50 -5.15 -2.43 7.21
C ALA A 50 -4.40 -1.57 8.26
N ILE A 51 -4.73 -0.27 8.39
CA ILE A 51 -4.16 0.59 9.42
C ILE A 51 -4.50 0.16 10.84
N TYR A 52 -5.69 -0.40 11.08
CA TYR A 52 -6.14 -0.76 12.43
C TYR A 52 -5.30 -1.88 13.06
N PRO A 53 -5.02 -2.99 12.36
CA PRO A 53 -4.06 -3.97 12.86
C PRO A 53 -2.60 -3.49 12.75
N CYS A 54 -2.29 -2.60 11.80
CA CYS A 54 -0.94 -2.08 11.55
C CYS A 54 -0.77 -0.65 12.08
N TRP A 55 -1.22 -0.34 13.30
CA TRP A 55 -1.16 1.03 13.85
C TRP A 55 0.28 1.57 14.03
N PHE A 56 1.26 0.67 13.97
CA PHE A 56 2.70 0.97 13.93
C PHE A 56 3.20 1.45 12.55
N ALA A 57 2.34 1.57 11.55
CA ALA A 57 2.74 1.95 10.20
C ALA A 57 3.33 3.37 10.14
N ASP A 58 4.26 3.57 9.21
CA ASP A 58 4.82 4.89 8.92
C ASP A 58 3.84 5.75 8.11
N ILE A 59 3.11 5.10 7.20
CA ILE A 59 2.17 5.74 6.28
C ILE A 59 0.83 5.01 6.29
N LEU A 60 -0.25 5.78 6.38
CA LEU A 60 -1.59 5.38 6.01
C LEU A 60 -1.90 5.91 4.61
N HIS A 61 -2.25 5.02 3.68
CA HIS A 61 -2.70 5.39 2.35
C HIS A 61 -4.14 4.94 2.11
N ALA A 62 -5.01 5.86 1.72
CA ALA A 62 -6.37 5.55 1.27
C ALA A 62 -6.78 6.51 0.15
N SER A 63 -7.22 5.96 -0.98
CA SER A 63 -7.36 6.72 -2.23
C SER A 63 -8.60 7.61 -2.26
N ASP A 64 -9.71 7.14 -1.70
CA ASP A 64 -11.03 7.76 -1.80
C ASP A 64 -11.38 8.63 -0.57
N LYS A 65 -11.99 9.80 -0.83
CA LYS A 65 -12.48 10.73 0.20
C LYS A 65 -13.52 10.09 1.11
N ARG A 66 -14.30 9.16 0.58
CA ARG A 66 -15.40 8.51 1.32
C ARG A 66 -14.87 7.70 2.50
N TRP A 67 -13.81 6.91 2.31
CA TRP A 67 -13.14 6.18 3.38
C TRP A 67 -12.66 7.13 4.48
N TRP A 68 -11.99 8.23 4.10
CA TRP A 68 -11.52 9.23 5.07
C TRP A 68 -12.66 9.86 5.89
N ASN A 69 -13.79 10.17 5.25
CA ASN A 69 -14.97 10.70 5.95
C ASN A 69 -15.56 9.69 6.94
N MET A 70 -15.69 8.44 6.52
CA MET A 70 -16.21 7.35 7.36
C MET A 70 -15.35 7.14 8.61
N HIS A 71 -14.03 7.24 8.47
CA HIS A 71 -13.08 7.10 9.58
C HIS A 71 -12.67 8.43 10.22
N LYS A 72 -13.36 9.53 9.89
CA LYS A 72 -13.17 10.87 10.45
C LYS A 72 -11.71 11.35 10.42
N GLY A 73 -10.97 11.02 9.36
CA GLY A 73 -9.56 11.40 9.22
C GLY A 73 -8.57 10.58 10.06
N VAL A 74 -9.02 9.57 10.81
CA VAL A 74 -8.18 8.73 11.69
C VAL A 74 -7.33 9.59 12.64
N PRO A 75 -7.93 10.45 13.48
CA PRO A 75 -7.23 11.57 14.14
C PRO A 75 -6.11 11.13 15.11
N ALA A 76 -6.21 9.93 15.68
CA ALA A 76 -5.20 9.40 16.59
C ALA A 76 -3.96 8.81 15.89
N PHE A 77 -4.02 8.57 14.57
CA PHE A 77 -2.88 8.04 13.83
C PHE A 77 -1.89 9.18 13.55
N ARG A 78 -0.64 9.00 13.99
CA ARG A 78 0.42 10.03 13.93
C ARG A 78 1.38 9.88 12.75
N GLY A 79 1.31 8.76 12.03
CA GLY A 79 2.08 8.58 10.80
C GLY A 79 1.56 9.47 9.67
N LEU A 80 2.27 9.50 8.54
CA LEU A 80 1.84 10.29 7.40
C LEU A 80 0.56 9.71 6.81
N LYS A 81 -0.40 10.58 6.51
CA LYS A 81 -1.64 10.22 5.84
C LYS A 81 -1.57 10.70 4.40
N THR A 82 -1.87 9.83 3.45
CA THR A 82 -1.88 10.17 2.02
C THR A 82 -3.16 9.72 1.34
N SER A 83 -3.63 10.51 0.40
CA SER A 83 -4.80 10.21 -0.41
C SER A 83 -4.60 10.64 -1.85
N LEU A 84 -5.39 10.09 -2.77
CA LEU A 84 -5.41 10.51 -4.16
C LEU A 84 -6.53 11.54 -4.43
N GLU A 85 -7.59 11.51 -3.63
CA GLU A 85 -8.65 12.51 -3.63
C GLU A 85 -8.40 13.61 -2.58
N ILE A 86 -9.07 14.75 -2.78
CA ILE A 86 -9.08 15.84 -1.80
C ILE A 86 -10.07 15.48 -0.69
N THR A 87 -9.56 15.16 0.49
CA THR A 87 -10.37 14.61 1.59
C THR A 87 -11.07 15.68 2.43
N GLY A 88 -10.46 16.86 2.56
CA GLY A 88 -10.91 17.94 3.45
C GLY A 88 -10.29 17.88 4.86
N PHE A 89 -9.52 16.84 5.18
CA PHE A 89 -8.75 16.74 6.42
C PHE A 89 -7.38 17.37 6.24
N HIS A 90 -7.02 18.31 7.11
CA HIS A 90 -5.81 19.13 7.00
C HIS A 90 -4.50 18.34 7.14
N ASP A 91 -4.56 17.19 7.81
CA ASP A 91 -3.43 16.30 8.06
C ASP A 91 -3.32 15.15 7.05
N VAL A 92 -4.19 15.12 6.03
CA VAL A 92 -4.14 14.16 4.93
C VAL A 92 -3.54 14.82 3.69
N ARG A 93 -2.38 14.33 3.25
CA ARG A 93 -1.70 14.85 2.07
C ARG A 93 -2.28 14.27 0.79
N THR A 94 -2.88 15.11 -0.04
CA THR A 94 -3.32 14.71 -1.39
C THR A 94 -2.12 14.60 -2.34
N LEU A 95 -1.95 13.42 -2.92
CA LEU A 95 -1.02 13.13 -4.02
C LEU A 95 -1.70 13.47 -5.35
N LYS A 96 -0.91 13.81 -6.37
CA LYS A 96 -1.42 14.09 -7.70
C LYS A 96 -1.56 12.80 -8.50
N ASN A 97 -2.79 12.44 -8.90
CA ASN A 97 -2.99 11.39 -9.90
C ASN A 97 -2.58 11.89 -11.27
N THR A 98 -1.59 11.27 -11.91
CA THR A 98 -1.13 11.67 -13.24
C THR A 98 -1.56 10.72 -14.35
N GLY A 99 -2.22 9.60 -14.05
CA GLY A 99 -2.71 8.66 -15.05
C GLY A 99 -3.00 7.29 -14.46
N ILE A 100 -3.37 6.32 -15.30
CA ILE A 100 -3.77 4.99 -14.83
C ILE A 100 -2.57 4.05 -14.68
N GLU A 101 -1.69 4.00 -15.68
CA GLU A 101 -0.62 2.99 -15.78
C GLU A 101 0.79 3.61 -15.72
N GLY A 102 1.80 2.75 -15.50
CA GLY A 102 3.22 3.10 -15.51
C GLY A 102 3.77 3.68 -14.20
N PHE A 103 4.93 4.32 -14.28
CA PHE A 103 5.54 5.02 -13.16
C PHE A 103 5.61 6.53 -13.45
N ASP A 104 5.61 7.35 -12.41
CA ASP A 104 5.82 8.79 -12.53
C ASP A 104 6.95 9.17 -11.58
N ASP A 105 7.99 9.75 -12.14
CA ASP A 105 9.20 10.13 -11.43
C ASP A 105 9.02 11.44 -10.64
N THR A 106 7.95 12.19 -10.89
CA THR A 106 7.72 13.49 -10.28
C THR A 106 7.29 13.30 -8.82
N PRO A 107 8.02 13.85 -7.82
CA PRO A 107 7.67 13.68 -6.41
C PRO A 107 6.23 14.11 -6.09
N GLY A 108 5.47 13.22 -5.46
CA GLY A 108 4.07 13.49 -5.09
C GLY A 108 3.08 13.24 -6.23
N CYS A 109 3.53 12.82 -7.41
CA CYS A 109 2.70 12.35 -8.52
C CYS A 109 2.70 10.82 -8.56
N ILE A 110 1.54 10.18 -8.51
CA ILE A 110 1.42 8.73 -8.66
C ILE A 110 0.42 8.37 -9.75
N ARG A 111 0.56 7.16 -10.30
CA ARG A 111 -0.44 6.58 -11.19
C ARG A 111 -1.49 5.82 -10.35
N GLY A 112 -2.74 5.84 -10.77
CA GLY A 112 -3.85 5.32 -9.97
C GLY A 112 -3.99 3.79 -9.99
N GLY A 113 -3.66 3.13 -11.10
CA GLY A 113 -3.83 1.68 -11.31
C GLY A 113 -5.25 1.14 -11.10
N CYS A 114 -6.21 2.03 -10.81
CA CYS A 114 -7.54 1.74 -10.26
C CYS A 114 -7.52 0.88 -8.97
N ASN A 115 -6.42 0.88 -8.20
CA ASN A 115 -6.24 0.03 -7.02
C ASN A 115 -5.31 0.71 -5.98
N SER A 116 -5.72 0.78 -4.71
CA SER A 116 -4.90 1.42 -3.66
C SER A 116 -3.60 0.66 -3.36
N GLY A 117 -3.53 -0.65 -3.61
CA GLY A 117 -2.30 -1.44 -3.51
C GLY A 117 -1.27 -1.05 -4.56
N TYR A 118 -1.72 -0.84 -5.81
CA TYR A 118 -0.88 -0.28 -6.87
C TYR A 118 -0.31 1.09 -6.44
N GLN A 119 -1.18 1.98 -5.94
CA GLN A 119 -0.81 3.34 -5.54
C GLN A 119 0.21 3.34 -4.40
N ALA A 120 0.04 2.48 -3.41
CA ALA A 120 0.96 2.36 -2.29
C ALA A 120 2.33 1.79 -2.69
N VAL A 121 2.39 0.84 -3.64
CA VAL A 121 3.67 0.33 -4.17
C VAL A 121 4.39 1.40 -4.99
N HIS A 122 3.66 2.18 -5.79
CA HIS A 122 4.21 3.33 -6.50
C HIS A 122 4.77 4.37 -5.50
N LEU A 123 3.98 4.72 -4.47
CA LEU A 123 4.39 5.63 -3.41
C LEU A 123 5.64 5.13 -2.66
N ALA A 124 5.73 3.83 -2.36
CA ALA A 124 6.92 3.24 -1.73
C ALA A 124 8.18 3.45 -2.60
N ALA A 125 8.07 3.26 -3.91
CA ALA A 125 9.16 3.51 -4.84
C ALA A 125 9.54 5.00 -4.93
N GLN A 126 8.56 5.93 -4.96
CA GLN A 126 8.84 7.37 -4.88
C GLN A 126 9.56 7.79 -3.60
N LEU A 127 9.28 7.09 -2.50
CA LEU A 127 9.92 7.29 -1.20
C LEU A 127 11.31 6.65 -1.09
N GLY A 128 11.82 6.10 -2.20
CA GLY A 128 13.19 5.60 -2.32
C GLY A 128 13.34 4.10 -2.08
N ALA A 129 12.25 3.35 -1.86
CA ALA A 129 12.33 1.91 -1.63
C ALA A 129 13.08 1.20 -2.77
N ARG A 130 14.11 0.42 -2.42
CA ARG A 130 14.79 -0.51 -3.33
C ARG A 130 14.25 -1.93 -3.24
N ARG A 131 13.55 -2.24 -2.14
CA ARG A 131 12.92 -3.52 -1.89
C ARG A 131 11.54 -3.29 -1.27
N ILE A 132 10.51 -3.78 -1.94
CA ILE A 132 9.11 -3.64 -1.56
C ILE A 132 8.53 -5.04 -1.35
N VAL A 133 7.94 -5.26 -0.19
CA VAL A 133 7.29 -6.51 0.19
C VAL A 133 5.79 -6.30 0.29
N ILE A 134 5.03 -6.99 -0.57
CA ILE A 134 3.57 -6.88 -0.57
C ILE A 134 2.93 -7.96 0.31
N VAL A 135 1.95 -7.57 1.11
CA VAL A 135 1.25 -8.43 2.07
C VAL A 135 -0.26 -8.21 1.93
N ALA A 136 -1.02 -9.30 1.85
CA ALA A 136 -2.49 -9.31 1.66
C ALA A 136 -2.96 -8.71 0.33
N PHE A 137 -2.14 -8.87 -0.72
CA PHE A 137 -2.47 -8.53 -2.11
C PHE A 137 -3.09 -9.76 -2.78
N ASP A 138 -4.34 -10.04 -2.41
CA ASP A 138 -4.98 -11.32 -2.76
C ASP A 138 -5.36 -11.36 -4.24
N PHE A 139 -5.92 -10.26 -4.76
CA PHE A 139 -6.39 -10.12 -6.15
C PHE A 139 -7.20 -11.35 -6.58
N SER A 140 -8.15 -11.79 -5.75
CA SER A 140 -9.06 -12.90 -6.06
C SER A 140 -10.49 -12.38 -6.27
N ASP A 141 -11.18 -13.00 -7.23
CA ASP A 141 -12.62 -12.80 -7.50
C ASP A 141 -13.46 -13.94 -6.91
N ASP A 142 -12.92 -14.68 -5.93
CA ASP A 142 -13.48 -15.95 -5.44
C ASP A 142 -14.76 -15.80 -4.59
N GLY A 143 -15.39 -14.63 -4.58
CA GLY A 143 -16.61 -14.35 -3.83
C GLY A 143 -16.46 -14.47 -2.30
N ALA A 144 -15.27 -14.83 -1.81
CA ALA A 144 -14.98 -15.02 -0.41
C ALA A 144 -14.51 -13.69 0.18
N LYS A 145 -15.44 -12.94 0.80
CA LYS A 145 -15.23 -11.68 1.55
C LYS A 145 -14.14 -10.77 0.95
N SER A 146 -14.56 -9.73 0.21
CA SER A 146 -13.69 -8.72 -0.39
C SER A 146 -12.62 -8.17 0.56
N HIS A 147 -12.87 -8.18 1.87
CA HIS A 147 -11.93 -7.78 2.91
C HIS A 147 -12.01 -8.62 4.20
N TRP A 148 -10.91 -8.69 4.97
CA TRP A 148 -10.86 -9.42 6.26
C TRP A 148 -11.82 -8.84 7.32
N PHE A 149 -12.18 -7.57 7.20
CA PHE A 149 -13.06 -6.83 8.13
C PHE A 149 -14.55 -6.83 7.71
N GLY A 150 -14.93 -7.56 6.65
CA GLY A 150 -16.29 -7.57 6.12
C GLY A 150 -16.52 -6.57 4.99
N PRO A 151 -17.75 -6.45 4.46
CA PRO A 151 -18.05 -5.54 3.35
C PRO A 151 -17.87 -4.09 3.81
N HIS A 152 -17.47 -3.23 2.88
CA HIS A 152 -17.58 -1.80 3.10
C HIS A 152 -19.07 -1.43 3.25
N GLY A 153 -19.39 -0.38 4.04
CA GLY A 153 -20.76 0.14 4.16
C GLY A 153 -21.47 0.36 2.80
N PRO A 154 -22.82 0.40 2.77
CA PRO A 154 -23.61 0.25 1.54
C PRO A 154 -23.17 1.16 0.39
N GLY A 155 -22.89 0.56 -0.78
CA GLY A 155 -22.51 1.26 -2.02
C GLY A 155 -21.02 1.56 -2.18
N MET A 156 -20.12 0.86 -1.48
CA MET A 156 -18.66 0.95 -1.67
C MET A 156 -18.06 -0.23 -2.44
N ASP A 157 -18.82 -1.31 -2.65
CA ASP A 157 -18.40 -2.44 -3.47
C ASP A 157 -18.69 -2.15 -4.96
N LEU A 158 -17.73 -1.52 -5.64
CA LEU A 158 -17.70 -1.49 -7.10
C LEU A 158 -17.27 -2.87 -7.63
N HIS A 159 -17.81 -3.30 -8.77
CA HIS A 159 -17.40 -4.54 -9.44
C HIS A 159 -15.86 -4.62 -9.52
N SER A 160 -15.28 -5.62 -8.85
CA SER A 160 -13.85 -5.88 -8.85
C SER A 160 -13.40 -6.26 -10.26
N ASN A 161 -12.69 -5.37 -10.97
CA ASN A 161 -12.05 -5.74 -12.23
C ASN A 161 -10.61 -6.21 -11.95
N THR A 162 -10.52 -7.32 -11.24
CA THR A 162 -9.27 -7.87 -10.73
C THR A 162 -8.32 -8.26 -11.86
N GLU A 163 -8.83 -8.61 -13.04
CA GLU A 163 -8.01 -8.79 -14.24
C GLU A 163 -7.28 -7.51 -14.64
N ASN A 164 -7.99 -6.38 -14.78
CA ASN A 164 -7.36 -5.10 -15.10
C ASN A 164 -6.41 -4.65 -13.98
N TRP A 165 -6.78 -4.84 -12.71
CA TRP A 165 -5.87 -4.51 -11.61
C TRP A 165 -4.58 -5.32 -11.66
N ARG A 166 -4.64 -6.63 -11.95
CA ARG A 166 -3.45 -7.47 -12.13
C ARG A 166 -2.61 -7.02 -13.32
N LYS A 167 -3.25 -6.66 -14.44
CA LYS A 167 -2.56 -6.14 -15.63
C LYS A 167 -1.80 -4.85 -15.31
N HIS A 168 -2.47 -3.87 -14.70
CA HIS A 168 -1.82 -2.62 -14.31
C HIS A 168 -0.70 -2.88 -13.30
N PHE A 169 -0.95 -3.70 -12.28
CA PHE A 169 0.02 -3.99 -11.24
C PHE A 169 1.26 -4.69 -11.79
N ARG A 170 1.10 -5.62 -12.73
CA ARG A 170 2.22 -6.21 -13.46
C ARG A 170 3.03 -5.15 -14.20
N GLY A 171 2.36 -4.26 -14.94
CA GLY A 171 3.02 -3.17 -15.65
C GLY A 171 3.84 -2.26 -14.74
N LEU A 172 3.34 -1.95 -13.53
CA LEU A 172 4.10 -1.22 -12.52
C LEU A 172 5.30 -2.03 -12.03
N THR A 173 5.12 -3.30 -11.67
CA THR A 173 6.22 -4.12 -11.14
C THR A 173 7.33 -4.35 -12.18
N ASP A 174 6.98 -4.46 -13.46
CA ASP A 174 7.94 -4.57 -14.56
C ASP A 174 8.75 -3.27 -14.70
N GLU A 175 8.09 -2.11 -14.57
CA GLU A 175 8.76 -0.81 -14.60
C GLU A 175 9.69 -0.61 -13.40
N LEU A 176 9.25 -1.03 -12.21
CA LEU A 176 10.09 -1.01 -11.00
C LEU A 176 11.30 -1.96 -11.12
N ALA A 177 11.13 -3.13 -11.73
CA ALA A 177 12.23 -4.06 -11.98
C ALA A 177 13.30 -3.45 -12.90
N ARG A 178 12.90 -2.74 -13.98
CA ARG A 178 13.85 -2.01 -14.85
C ARG A 178 14.64 -0.95 -14.09
N ARG A 179 14.05 -0.39 -13.04
CA ARG A 179 14.65 0.60 -12.13
C ARG A 179 15.44 -0.02 -10.98
N LYS A 180 15.63 -1.34 -10.98
CA LYS A 180 16.32 -2.11 -9.94
C LYS A 180 15.63 -1.99 -8.57
N ILE A 181 14.32 -1.83 -8.56
CA ILE A 181 13.48 -1.88 -7.37
C ILE A 181 12.81 -3.25 -7.33
N ALA A 182 13.19 -4.07 -6.35
CA ALA A 182 12.66 -5.42 -6.19
C ALA A 182 11.26 -5.36 -5.54
N VAL A 183 10.27 -6.02 -6.14
CA VAL A 183 8.97 -6.26 -5.52
C VAL A 183 8.83 -7.76 -5.27
N VAL A 184 8.56 -8.15 -4.03
CA VAL A 184 8.41 -9.55 -3.62
C VAL A 184 7.09 -9.77 -2.88
N ASN A 185 6.55 -10.97 -2.98
CA ASN A 185 5.20 -11.31 -2.52
C ASN A 185 5.23 -12.18 -1.26
N ALA A 186 4.75 -11.62 -0.15
CA ALA A 186 4.54 -12.32 1.12
C ALA A 186 3.06 -12.60 1.41
N THR A 187 2.18 -12.42 0.43
CA THR A 187 0.74 -12.69 0.55
C THR A 187 0.47 -14.20 0.56
N ILE A 188 -0.27 -14.68 1.57
CA ILE A 188 -0.51 -16.11 1.80
C ILE A 188 -1.36 -16.72 0.69
N LYS A 189 -2.47 -16.04 0.35
CA LYS A 189 -3.37 -16.45 -0.75
C LYS A 189 -3.36 -15.36 -1.82
N SER A 190 -2.50 -15.52 -2.83
CA SER A 190 -2.32 -14.52 -3.88
C SER A 190 -2.40 -15.14 -5.26
N THR A 191 -3.15 -14.49 -6.15
CA THR A 191 -3.20 -14.82 -7.59
C THR A 191 -2.03 -14.18 -8.37
N ILE A 192 -1.17 -13.41 -7.69
CA ILE A 192 0.04 -12.82 -8.26
C ILE A 192 1.12 -13.89 -8.36
N THR A 193 1.38 -14.36 -9.58
CA THR A 193 2.32 -15.46 -9.88
C THR A 193 3.67 -14.99 -10.43
N TRP A 194 3.81 -13.72 -10.80
CA TRP A 194 5.02 -13.21 -11.46
C TRP A 194 6.05 -12.59 -10.51
N LEU A 195 5.68 -12.40 -9.24
CA LEU A 195 6.59 -11.88 -8.22
C LEU A 195 7.20 -13.04 -7.43
N PRO A 196 8.49 -12.96 -7.07
CA PRO A 196 9.12 -13.93 -6.19
C PRO A 196 8.36 -14.01 -4.86
N ARG A 197 8.04 -15.23 -4.41
CA ARG A 197 7.42 -15.45 -3.10
C ARG A 197 8.49 -15.51 -2.01
N ILE A 198 8.17 -14.93 -0.86
CA ILE A 198 9.05 -14.92 0.31
C ILE A 198 8.29 -15.31 1.59
N ASN A 199 9.05 -15.63 2.63
CA ASN A 199 8.53 -15.77 3.99
C ASN A 199 9.00 -14.58 4.85
N LEU A 200 8.05 -13.88 5.49
CA LEU A 200 8.35 -12.77 6.41
C LEU A 200 9.20 -13.19 7.62
N ASP A 201 9.21 -14.48 7.96
CA ASP A 201 10.02 -15.00 9.06
C ASP A 201 11.52 -14.94 8.77
N THR A 202 11.92 -15.06 7.51
CA THR A 202 13.34 -15.13 7.11
C THR A 202 13.83 -13.87 6.40
N GLU A 203 12.94 -12.93 6.08
CA GLU A 203 13.22 -11.80 5.20
C GLU A 203 14.12 -10.71 5.81
N TRP A 204 14.11 -10.56 7.14
CA TRP A 204 14.77 -9.46 7.87
C TRP A 204 15.76 -9.97 8.93
N SER A 205 16.19 -11.22 8.78
CA SER A 205 17.15 -11.90 9.66
C SER A 205 18.58 -11.44 9.39
#